data_AF-A0A7W0G482-F1
#
_entry.id   AF-A0A7W0G482-F1
#
_cell.length_a   1.000
_cell.length_b   1.000
_cell.length_c   1.000
_cell.angle_alpha   90.00
_cell.angle_beta   90.00
_cell.angle_gamma   90.00
#
_symmetry.space_group_name_H-M   'P 1'
#
loop_
_entity.id
_entity.type
_entity.pdbx_description
1 polymer ?
#
loop_
_entity_poly.entity_id
_entity_poly.type
_entity_poly.pdbx_seq_one_letter_code
_entity_poly.pdbx_strand_id
1 'polypeptide(L)'
;MKNTTCLSFFLLAAILCAAVVASPQQPAKKSPSVDERAATIWVEETLKSLSLRERAGQMLMSATQTEFMNVSGERFGELKKQVTEQALGGVIVRGGSPNEVAALTNELQRASRVPLFVAADYERGLRMQMRNGTPFTNSMGVAAAGDPRAAYVQGRITAEEMRAVGVNWLFAP
;
A
#
# COMPACT_ATOMS: atom_id res chain seq x y z
N MET A 1 -34.67 -54.63 -10.21
CA MET A 1 -34.56 -53.89 -8.91
C MET A 1 -33.10 -53.58 -8.56
N LYS A 2 -32.41 -52.72 -9.31
CA LYS A 2 -31.06 -52.22 -8.97
C LYS A 2 -30.84 -50.94 -9.79
N ASN A 3 -31.32 -49.77 -9.34
CA ASN A 3 -30.99 -48.46 -9.96
C ASN A 3 -31.37 -47.25 -9.08
N THR A 4 -32.04 -47.43 -7.94
CA THR A 4 -32.45 -46.33 -7.04
C THR A 4 -31.35 -45.85 -6.09
N THR A 5 -30.30 -46.65 -5.86
CA THR A 5 -29.23 -46.30 -4.92
C THR A 5 -28.22 -45.28 -5.49
N CYS A 6 -28.07 -45.21 -6.81
CA CYS A 6 -27.09 -44.32 -7.46
C CYS A 6 -27.58 -42.86 -7.55
N LEU A 7 -28.88 -42.65 -7.75
CA LEU A 7 -29.49 -41.32 -7.82
C LEU A 7 -29.48 -40.59 -6.46
N SER A 8 -29.56 -41.35 -5.37
CA SER A 8 -29.55 -40.84 -3.99
C SER A 8 -28.16 -40.33 -3.55
N PHE A 9 -27.08 -40.91 -4.09
CA PHE A 9 -25.70 -40.47 -3.82
C PHE A 9 -25.34 -39.18 -4.56
N PHE A 10 -25.83 -39.00 -5.79
CA PHE A 10 -25.60 -37.77 -6.56
C PHE A 10 -26.33 -36.55 -5.98
N LEU A 11 -27.53 -36.74 -5.43
CA LEU A 11 -28.29 -35.67 -4.77
C LEU A 11 -27.66 -35.23 -3.43
N LEU A 12 -27.09 -36.17 -2.65
CA LEU A 12 -26.40 -35.81 -1.39
C LEU A 12 -25.09 -35.05 -1.63
N ALA A 13 -24.34 -35.41 -2.68
CA ALA A 13 -23.09 -34.72 -3.04
C ALA A 13 -23.34 -33.28 -3.55
N ALA A 14 -24.44 -33.05 -4.28
CA ALA A 14 -24.83 -31.72 -4.75
C ALA A 14 -25.25 -30.78 -3.60
N ILE A 15 -25.90 -31.31 -2.55
CA ILE A 15 -26.33 -30.51 -1.39
C ILE A 15 -25.13 -30.16 -0.49
N LEU A 16 -24.12 -31.03 -0.37
CA LEU A 16 -22.91 -30.72 0.40
C LEU A 16 -22.03 -29.63 -0.27
N CYS A 17 -21.99 -29.58 -1.60
CA CYS A 17 -21.27 -28.53 -2.34
C CYS A 17 -21.92 -27.14 -2.21
N ALA A 18 -23.25 -27.06 -2.04
CA ALA A 18 -23.95 -25.79 -1.91
C ALA A 18 -23.72 -25.11 -0.54
N ALA A 19 -23.39 -25.87 0.50
CA ALA A 19 -23.25 -25.35 1.87
C ALA A 19 -21.91 -24.64 2.14
N VAL A 20 -20.89 -24.81 1.29
CA VAL A 20 -19.54 -24.23 1.51
C VAL A 20 -19.41 -22.80 0.94
N VAL A 21 -20.36 -22.35 0.10
CA VAL A 21 -20.24 -21.07 -0.62
C VAL A 21 -20.70 -19.86 0.20
N ALA A 22 -21.47 -20.05 1.28
CA ALA A 22 -22.00 -18.97 2.08
C ALA A 22 -21.12 -18.67 3.31
N SER A 23 -19.89 -18.20 3.09
CA SER A 23 -19.13 -17.57 4.18
C SER A 23 -19.67 -16.14 4.36
N PRO A 24 -20.28 -15.79 5.52
CA PRO A 24 -20.83 -14.47 5.73
C PRO A 24 -19.72 -13.43 5.66
N GLN A 25 -19.83 -12.51 4.70
CA GLN A 25 -18.93 -11.36 4.59
C GLN A 25 -19.03 -10.56 5.90
N GLN A 26 -18.01 -10.67 6.74
CA GLN A 26 -17.95 -9.95 8.00
C GLN A 26 -18.01 -8.44 7.68
N PRO A 27 -18.94 -7.67 8.27
CA PRO A 27 -19.12 -6.27 7.91
C PRO A 27 -17.80 -5.54 8.14
N ALA A 28 -17.34 -4.84 7.10
CA ALA A 28 -16.10 -4.07 7.16
C ALA A 28 -16.16 -3.16 8.39
N LYS A 29 -15.17 -3.31 9.30
CA LYS A 29 -14.99 -2.37 10.40
C LYS A 29 -14.92 -0.98 9.79
N LYS A 30 -15.85 -0.09 10.14
CA LYS A 30 -15.82 1.31 9.70
C LYS A 30 -14.44 1.85 10.03
N SER A 31 -13.73 2.32 9.01
CA SER A 31 -12.49 3.08 9.16
C SER A 31 -12.72 4.19 10.19
N PRO A 32 -11.71 4.57 10.99
CA PRO A 32 -11.84 5.73 11.87
C PRO A 32 -12.34 6.91 11.03
N SER A 33 -13.47 7.50 11.41
CA SER A 33 -13.98 8.68 10.73
C SER A 33 -12.98 9.80 10.94
N VAL A 34 -12.36 10.27 9.85
CA VAL A 34 -11.55 11.48 9.89
C VAL A 34 -12.46 12.62 10.31
N ASP A 35 -12.03 13.44 11.28
CA ASP A 35 -12.71 14.70 11.57
C ASP A 35 -12.48 15.64 10.38
N GLU A 36 -13.45 15.68 9.46
CA GLU A 36 -13.40 16.47 8.23
C GLU A 36 -13.17 17.96 8.49
N ARG A 37 -13.70 18.47 9.62
CA ARG A 37 -13.52 19.87 10.01
C ARG A 37 -12.10 20.12 10.45
N ALA A 38 -11.55 19.28 11.33
CA ALA A 38 -10.16 19.39 11.75
C ALA A 38 -9.19 19.25 10.57
N ALA A 39 -9.48 18.33 9.65
CA ALA A 39 -8.70 18.15 8.42
C ALA A 39 -8.72 19.40 7.54
N THR A 40 -9.89 20.01 7.34
CA THR A 40 -10.03 21.23 6.54
C THR A 40 -9.25 22.39 7.15
N ILE A 41 -9.33 22.56 8.47
CA ILE A 41 -8.56 23.60 9.19
C ILE A 41 -7.05 23.38 8.99
N TRP A 42 -6.57 22.15 9.17
CA TRP A 42 -5.16 21.82 8.98
C TRP A 42 -4.68 22.11 7.55
N VAL A 43 -5.49 21.73 6.54
CA VAL A 43 -5.16 21.99 5.12
C VAL A 43 -5.04 23.49 4.85
N GLU A 44 -6.05 24.26 5.26
CA GLU A 44 -6.10 25.71 5.02
C GLU A 44 -4.96 26.46 5.73
N GLU A 45 -4.69 26.13 6.99
CA GLU A 45 -3.59 26.74 7.75
C GLU A 45 -2.23 26.36 7.18
N THR A 46 -2.04 25.09 6.85
CA THR A 46 -0.79 24.61 6.23
C THR A 46 -0.56 25.33 4.90
N LEU A 47 -1.54 25.35 3.99
CA LEU A 47 -1.41 25.97 2.67
C LEU A 47 -1.12 27.47 2.75
N LYS A 48 -1.78 28.18 3.67
CA LYS A 48 -1.52 29.61 3.93
C LYS A 48 -0.09 29.87 4.43
N SER A 49 0.47 28.95 5.21
CA SER A 49 1.82 29.06 5.75
C SER A 49 2.95 28.80 4.74
N LEU A 50 2.62 28.25 3.55
CA LEU A 50 3.59 27.92 2.50
C LEU A 50 3.78 29.09 1.53
N SER A 51 5.04 29.37 1.21
CA SER A 51 5.44 30.23 0.09
C SER A 51 5.03 29.61 -1.25
N LEU A 52 5.00 30.42 -2.32
CA LEU A 52 4.70 29.93 -3.68
C LEU A 52 5.65 28.80 -4.12
N ARG A 53 6.94 28.92 -3.79
CA ARG A 53 7.95 27.89 -4.09
C ARG A 53 7.64 26.59 -3.36
N GLU A 54 7.31 26.66 -2.07
CA GLU A 54 6.95 25.47 -1.30
C GLU A 54 5.68 24.81 -1.84
N ARG A 55 4.66 25.59 -2.24
CA ARG A 55 3.45 25.05 -2.88
C ARG A 55 3.75 24.33 -4.19
N ALA A 56 4.65 24.87 -5.01
CA ALA A 56 5.11 24.19 -6.21
C ALA A 56 5.86 22.89 -5.88
N GLY A 57 6.68 22.90 -4.83
CA GLY A 57 7.35 21.70 -4.30
C GLY A 57 6.38 20.59 -3.89
N GLN A 58 5.26 20.95 -3.26
CA GLN A 58 4.22 19.99 -2.86
C GLN A 58 3.56 19.25 -4.04
N MET A 59 3.73 19.72 -5.27
CA MET A 59 3.25 19.06 -6.49
C MET A 59 4.27 18.09 -7.11
N LEU A 60 5.47 17.99 -6.53
CA LEU A 60 6.58 17.22 -7.07
C LEU A 60 6.91 16.03 -6.16
N MET A 61 7.33 14.94 -6.78
CA MET A 61 7.85 13.75 -6.11
C MET A 61 9.18 13.33 -6.72
N SER A 62 10.10 12.89 -5.86
CA SER A 62 11.41 12.37 -6.30
C SER A 62 11.47 10.85 -6.16
N ALA A 63 11.89 10.17 -7.23
CA ALA A 63 12.08 8.73 -7.21
C ALA A 63 13.50 8.39 -6.73
N THR A 64 13.62 7.41 -5.83
CA THR A 64 14.91 7.01 -5.26
C THR A 64 15.05 5.51 -5.10
N GLN A 65 16.28 5.01 -5.27
CA GLN A 65 16.63 3.63 -4.96
C GLN A 65 17.04 3.53 -3.51
N THR A 66 16.39 2.65 -2.74
CA THR A 66 16.60 2.53 -1.30
C THR A 66 17.76 1.61 -0.96
N GLU A 67 18.07 0.64 -1.81
CA GLU A 67 19.13 -0.35 -1.60
C GLU A 67 20.46 0.30 -1.26
N PHE A 68 21.06 -0.14 -0.16
CA PHE A 68 22.37 0.28 0.30
C PHE A 68 22.49 1.81 0.47
N MET A 69 21.37 2.51 0.75
CA MET A 69 21.42 3.96 0.98
C MET A 69 22.13 4.25 2.29
N ASN A 70 23.31 4.87 2.19
CA ASN A 70 23.99 5.41 3.35
C ASN A 70 23.35 6.74 3.75
N VAL A 71 22.85 6.85 4.99
CA VAL A 71 22.28 8.09 5.56
C VAL A 71 23.29 9.22 5.71
N SER A 72 24.59 8.90 5.69
CA SER A 72 25.69 9.89 5.65
C SER A 72 26.25 10.07 4.24
N GLY A 73 25.67 9.43 3.23
CA GLY A 73 26.11 9.48 1.85
C GLY A 73 25.51 10.65 1.07
N GLU A 74 26.16 10.99 -0.04
CA GLU A 74 25.75 12.08 -0.94
C GLU A 74 24.31 11.90 -1.45
N ARG A 75 23.95 10.68 -1.91
CA ARG A 75 22.60 10.37 -2.42
C ARG A 75 21.49 10.68 -1.41
N PHE A 76 21.70 10.35 -0.13
CA PHE A 76 20.75 10.69 0.91
C PHE A 76 20.74 12.20 1.19
N GLY A 77 21.90 12.83 1.22
CA GLY A 77 22.03 14.27 1.38
C GLY A 77 21.27 15.06 0.31
N GLU A 78 21.37 14.66 -0.95
CA GLU A 78 20.63 15.26 -2.07
C GLU A 78 19.12 15.08 -1.91
N LEU A 79 18.66 13.87 -1.62
CA LEU A 79 17.24 13.60 -1.41
C LEU A 79 16.70 14.40 -0.22
N LYS A 80 17.46 14.48 0.87
CA LYS A 80 17.10 15.29 2.04
C LYS A 80 17.00 16.77 1.67
N LYS A 81 17.94 17.32 0.89
CA LYS A 81 17.87 18.70 0.39
C LYS A 81 16.64 18.93 -0.48
N GLN A 82 16.28 18.00 -1.34
CA GLN A 82 15.04 18.11 -2.12
C GLN A 82 13.81 18.19 -1.19
N VAL A 83 13.74 17.33 -0.17
CA VAL A 83 12.67 17.37 0.83
C VAL A 83 12.66 18.68 1.63
N THR A 84 13.81 19.14 2.11
CA THR A 84 13.87 20.28 3.05
C THR A 84 13.92 21.64 2.37
N GLU A 85 14.69 21.78 1.29
CA GLU A 85 14.94 23.07 0.61
C GLU A 85 13.99 23.29 -0.58
N GLN A 86 13.60 22.21 -1.28
CA GLN A 86 12.64 22.28 -2.39
C GLN A 86 11.21 21.94 -1.96
N ALA A 87 11.01 21.56 -0.70
CA ALA A 87 9.72 21.26 -0.10
C ALA A 87 8.89 20.27 -0.93
N LEU A 88 9.52 19.17 -1.35
CA LEU A 88 8.83 18.11 -2.08
C LEU A 88 7.58 17.62 -1.33
N GLY A 89 6.52 17.35 -2.08
CA GLY A 89 5.30 16.74 -1.54
C GLY A 89 5.43 15.24 -1.28
N GLY A 90 6.40 14.58 -1.92
CA GLY A 90 6.61 13.16 -1.70
C GLY A 90 7.84 12.55 -2.34
N VAL A 91 8.00 11.26 -2.10
CA VAL A 91 9.09 10.42 -2.62
C VAL A 91 8.54 9.08 -3.10
N ILE A 92 9.18 8.51 -4.11
CA ILE A 92 8.86 7.18 -4.63
C ILE A 92 10.03 6.26 -4.30
N VAL A 93 9.80 5.25 -3.45
CA VAL A 93 10.85 4.32 -3.01
C VAL A 93 10.87 3.07 -3.89
N ARG A 94 12.08 2.63 -4.26
CA ARG A 94 12.32 1.45 -5.10
C ARG A 94 13.39 0.56 -4.45
N GLY A 95 13.20 -0.76 -4.54
CA GLY A 95 14.09 -1.76 -3.94
C GLY A 95 14.26 -1.66 -2.42
N GLY A 96 15.22 -2.43 -1.91
CA GLY A 96 15.65 -2.40 -0.52
C GLY A 96 15.03 -3.52 0.32
N SER A 97 15.60 -3.72 1.50
CA SER A 97 14.99 -4.52 2.57
C SER A 97 13.96 -3.69 3.35
N PRO A 98 12.97 -4.33 4.00
CA PRO A 98 11.96 -3.63 4.80
C PRO A 98 12.57 -2.65 5.81
N ASN A 99 13.70 -3.01 6.41
CA ASN A 99 14.40 -2.16 7.38
C ASN A 99 15.04 -0.93 6.73
N GLU A 100 15.61 -1.06 5.53
CA GLU A 100 16.19 0.07 4.81
C GLU A 100 15.11 1.08 4.40
N VAL A 101 13.96 0.61 3.89
CA VAL A 101 12.84 1.49 3.54
C VAL A 101 12.24 2.14 4.78
N ALA A 102 12.02 1.38 5.86
CA ALA A 102 11.53 1.94 7.12
C ALA A 102 12.49 3.00 7.69
N ALA A 103 13.81 2.74 7.66
CA ALA A 103 14.81 3.71 8.13
C ALA A 103 14.80 4.98 7.27
N LEU A 104 14.83 4.84 5.95
CA LEU A 104 14.83 5.96 5.01
C LEU A 104 13.57 6.82 5.16
N THR A 105 12.39 6.19 5.14
CA THR A 105 11.11 6.91 5.21
C THR A 105 10.97 7.65 6.54
N ASN A 106 11.38 7.03 7.65
CA ASN A 106 11.38 7.68 8.96
C ASN A 106 12.29 8.91 9.01
N GLU A 107 13.49 8.84 8.42
CA GLU A 107 14.40 9.99 8.36
C GLU A 107 13.84 11.13 7.50
N LEU A 108 13.27 10.81 6.33
CA LEU A 108 12.69 11.81 5.44
C LEU A 108 11.43 12.46 6.05
N GLN A 109 10.58 11.68 6.71
CA GLN A 109 9.41 12.22 7.42
C GLN A 109 9.82 13.14 8.57
N ARG A 110 10.89 12.81 9.32
CA ARG A 110 11.44 13.70 10.36
C ARG A 110 12.01 15.00 9.79
N ALA A 111 12.58 14.96 8.60
CA ALA A 111 13.16 16.13 7.95
C ALA A 111 12.10 17.03 7.30
N SER A 112 10.93 16.47 6.95
CA SER A 112 9.90 17.21 6.21
C SER A 112 9.07 18.11 7.11
N ARG A 113 8.76 19.31 6.62
CA ARG A 113 7.83 20.26 7.27
C ARG A 113 6.37 19.81 7.14
N VAL A 114 5.99 19.29 5.98
CA VAL A 114 4.65 18.75 5.68
C VAL A 114 4.78 17.23 5.52
N PRO A 115 3.92 16.39 6.11
CA PRO A 115 4.02 14.95 5.97
C PRO A 115 4.11 14.51 4.51
N LEU A 116 5.15 13.73 4.18
CA LEU A 116 5.41 13.31 2.80
C LEU A 116 4.44 12.22 2.38
N PHE A 117 4.01 12.29 1.12
CA PHE A 117 3.59 11.10 0.41
C PHE A 117 4.80 10.21 0.14
N VAL A 118 4.76 8.99 0.64
CA VAL A 118 5.75 7.96 0.36
C VAL A 118 5.05 6.92 -0.49
N ALA A 119 5.41 6.87 -1.76
CA ALA A 119 4.81 6.00 -2.75
C ALA A 119 5.71 4.84 -3.16
N ALA A 120 5.10 3.74 -3.59
CA ALA A 120 5.81 2.62 -4.17
C ALA A 120 4.95 1.82 -5.17
N ASP A 121 5.65 1.18 -6.11
CA ASP A 121 5.08 0.27 -7.09
C ASP A 121 5.07 -1.16 -6.49
N TYR A 122 4.04 -1.49 -5.68
CA TYR A 122 3.84 -2.81 -5.06
C TYR A 122 2.63 -3.57 -5.64
N GLU A 123 2.46 -3.55 -6.96
CA GLU A 123 1.34 -4.18 -7.68
C GLU A 123 1.14 -5.67 -7.37
N ARG A 124 2.21 -6.34 -6.95
CA ARG A 124 2.24 -7.78 -6.61
C ARG A 124 2.71 -8.02 -5.18
N GLY A 125 2.35 -7.08 -4.30
CA GLY A 125 2.86 -7.00 -2.93
C GLY A 125 4.31 -6.54 -2.86
N LEU A 126 4.83 -6.42 -1.64
CA LEU A 126 6.19 -5.92 -1.40
C LEU A 126 7.25 -6.82 -2.04
N ARG A 127 6.93 -8.09 -2.30
CA ARG A 127 7.86 -9.03 -2.95
C ARG A 127 8.36 -8.55 -4.31
N MET A 128 7.59 -7.70 -4.99
CA MET A 128 7.99 -7.10 -6.27
C MET A 128 9.29 -6.27 -6.17
N GLN A 129 9.54 -5.66 -5.01
CA GLN A 129 10.69 -4.78 -4.78
C GLN A 129 11.62 -5.31 -3.68
N MET A 130 11.13 -6.17 -2.78
CA MET A 130 11.82 -6.56 -1.55
C MET A 130 11.78 -8.08 -1.36
N ARG A 131 12.93 -8.74 -1.20
CA ARG A 131 12.99 -10.22 -1.14
C ARG A 131 12.15 -10.85 -0.01
N ASN A 132 11.87 -10.10 1.05
CA ASN A 132 11.19 -10.60 2.24
C ASN A 132 9.67 -10.35 2.26
N GLY A 133 9.12 -9.69 1.23
CA GLY A 133 7.68 -9.45 1.15
C GLY A 133 6.87 -10.70 0.85
N THR A 134 5.57 -10.66 1.15
CA THR A 134 4.62 -11.72 0.79
C THR A 134 4.54 -11.86 -0.74
N PRO A 135 4.77 -13.06 -1.30
CA PRO A 135 4.68 -13.28 -2.74
C PRO A 135 3.21 -13.34 -3.19
N PHE A 136 2.85 -12.51 -4.17
CA PHE A 136 1.58 -12.62 -4.89
C PHE A 136 1.80 -12.89 -6.38
N THR A 137 0.76 -13.43 -7.01
CA THR A 137 0.68 -13.48 -8.47
C THR A 137 0.40 -12.08 -9.05
N ASN A 138 0.49 -11.94 -10.37
CA ASN A 138 0.10 -10.70 -11.05
C ASN A 138 -1.43 -10.55 -11.13
N SER A 139 -1.91 -9.38 -11.51
CA SER A 139 -3.35 -9.10 -11.61
C SER A 139 -4.08 -10.06 -12.57
N MET A 140 -3.39 -10.62 -13.57
CA MET A 140 -3.93 -11.65 -14.45
C MET A 140 -4.18 -12.97 -13.69
N GLY A 141 -3.25 -13.39 -12.83
CA GLY A 141 -3.43 -14.55 -11.98
C GLY A 141 -4.52 -14.35 -10.92
N VAL A 142 -4.65 -13.13 -10.38
CA VAL A 142 -5.77 -12.78 -9.48
C VAL A 142 -7.10 -12.88 -10.22
N ALA A 143 -7.19 -12.33 -11.44
CA ALA A 143 -8.39 -12.41 -12.26
C ALA A 143 -8.75 -13.86 -12.63
N ALA A 144 -7.74 -14.69 -12.92
CA ALA A 144 -7.94 -16.11 -13.23
C ALA A 144 -8.55 -16.92 -12.07
N ALA A 145 -8.42 -16.44 -10.83
CA ALA A 145 -9.08 -17.06 -9.67
C ALA A 145 -10.61 -16.88 -9.69
N GLY A 146 -11.15 -15.92 -10.44
CA GLY A 146 -12.59 -15.69 -10.58
C GLY A 146 -13.31 -15.21 -9.31
N ASP A 147 -12.58 -14.79 -8.28
CA ASP A 147 -13.12 -14.33 -6.99
C ASP A 147 -12.59 -12.93 -6.63
N PRO A 148 -13.43 -11.88 -6.58
CA PRO A 148 -13.03 -10.53 -6.17
C PRO A 148 -12.38 -10.46 -4.77
N ARG A 149 -12.66 -11.44 -3.89
CA ARG A 149 -12.03 -11.51 -2.57
C ARG A 149 -10.52 -11.75 -2.66
N ALA A 150 -10.03 -12.41 -3.72
CA ALA A 150 -8.60 -12.60 -3.93
C ALA A 150 -7.89 -11.25 -4.12
N ALA A 151 -8.47 -10.34 -4.92
CA ALA A 151 -7.96 -8.98 -5.09
C ALA A 151 -8.01 -8.19 -3.78
N TYR A 152 -9.12 -8.27 -3.03
CA TYR A 152 -9.25 -7.61 -1.73
C TYR A 152 -8.19 -8.09 -0.72
N VAL A 153 -7.94 -9.40 -0.64
CA VAL A 153 -6.95 -9.98 0.26
C VAL A 153 -5.53 -9.55 -0.13
N GLN A 154 -5.20 -9.56 -1.42
CA GLN A 154 -3.90 -9.07 -1.90
C GLN A 154 -3.70 -7.59 -1.57
N GLY A 155 -4.69 -6.74 -1.86
CA GLY A 155 -4.65 -5.31 -1.56
C GLY A 155 -4.51 -5.06 -0.05
N ARG A 156 -5.28 -5.77 0.79
CA ARG A 156 -5.22 -5.65 2.25
C ARG A 156 -3.83 -6.02 2.80
N ILE A 157 -3.28 -7.17 2.40
CA ILE A 157 -1.97 -7.62 2.87
C ILE A 157 -0.87 -6.65 2.39
N THR A 158 -0.95 -6.22 1.12
CA THR A 158 -0.01 -5.23 0.57
C THR A 158 -0.08 -3.92 1.36
N ALA A 159 -1.29 -3.45 1.68
CA ALA A 159 -1.51 -2.24 2.48
C ALA A 159 -0.98 -2.36 3.92
N GLU A 160 -1.15 -3.52 4.55
CA GLU A 160 -0.62 -3.81 5.89
C GLU A 160 0.92 -3.79 5.88
N GLU A 161 1.54 -4.48 4.92
CA GLU A 161 2.99 -4.55 4.78
C GLU A 161 3.62 -3.20 4.41
N MET A 162 3.04 -2.47 3.45
CA MET A 162 3.58 -1.18 3.00
C MET A 162 3.57 -0.14 4.14
N ARG A 163 2.52 -0.17 4.97
CA ARG A 163 2.38 0.74 6.09
C ARG A 163 3.41 0.45 7.17
N ALA A 164 3.77 -0.82 7.36
CA ALA A 164 4.81 -1.24 8.30
C ALA A 164 6.20 -0.70 7.91
N VAL A 165 6.46 -0.45 6.62
CA VAL A 165 7.73 0.12 6.12
C VAL A 165 7.66 1.62 5.84
N GLY A 166 6.56 2.30 6.21
CA GLY A 166 6.42 3.75 6.07
C GLY A 166 5.95 4.24 4.70
N VAL A 167 5.52 3.34 3.82
CA VAL A 167 4.89 3.69 2.54
C VAL A 167 3.40 3.92 2.78
N ASN A 168 2.87 5.06 2.34
CA ASN A 168 1.50 5.49 2.61
C ASN A 168 0.66 5.71 1.33
N TRP A 169 1.25 5.56 0.14
CA TRP A 169 0.55 5.62 -1.13
C TRP A 169 0.96 4.46 -2.04
N LEU A 170 0.01 3.61 -2.40
CA LEU A 170 0.24 2.50 -3.32
C LEU A 170 -0.08 2.92 -4.75
N PHE A 171 0.85 2.70 -5.69
CA PHE A 171 0.62 2.87 -7.13
C PHE A 171 0.17 1.55 -7.78
N ALA A 172 -0.96 1.01 -7.32
CA ALA A 172 -1.57 -0.21 -7.83
C ALA A 172 -3.05 -0.29 -7.45
N PRO A 173 -3.86 -1.10 -8.14
CA PRO A 173 -5.10 -1.63 -7.61
C PRO A 173 -4.90 -2.92 -6.80
#